data_AF-A0A0P9CT59-F1
#
_entry.id   AF-A0A0P9CT59-F1
#
_cell.length_a   1.000
_cell.length_b   1.000
_cell.length_c   1.000
_cell.angle_alpha   90.00
_cell.angle_beta   90.00
_cell.angle_gamma   90.00
#
_symmetry.space_group_name_H-M   'P 1'
#
loop_
_entity.id
_entity.type
_entity.pdbx_description
1 polymer ?
#
loop_
_entity_poly.entity_id
_entity_poly.type
_entity_poly.pdbx_seq_one_letter_code
_entity_poly.pdbx_strand_id
1 'polypeptide(L)'
;MESENSWNHISFVWHAGEPLSIPVSFYDEALQIIESHNKFNIKIYHRIQANGTLISKKWTSFFKKWSVNIGISVDPPGFIHDKYRMDRPGNGTFNLVLRGELIC
;
A
#
# COMPACT_ATOMS: atom_id res chain seq x y z
N MET A 1 27.41 -20.95 -21.06
CA MET A 1 27.58 -19.73 -20.23
C MET A 1 26.19 -19.19 -19.96
N GLU A 2 25.47 -19.81 -19.03
CA GLU A 2 24.18 -19.31 -18.56
C GLU A 2 24.48 -18.28 -17.47
N SER A 3 23.98 -17.06 -17.65
CA SER A 3 24.07 -16.04 -16.61
C SER A 3 23.02 -16.35 -15.55
N GLU A 4 23.50 -16.67 -14.37
CA GLU A 4 22.72 -17.02 -13.18
C GLU A 4 22.06 -15.75 -12.61
N ASN A 5 21.04 -15.23 -13.30
CA ASN A 5 20.24 -14.13 -12.79
C ASN A 5 19.24 -14.68 -11.76
N SER A 6 19.65 -14.74 -10.51
CA SER A 6 18.94 -15.32 -9.35
C SER A 6 17.69 -14.55 -8.86
N TRP A 7 17.15 -13.64 -9.67
CA TRP A 7 16.00 -12.81 -9.29
C TRP A 7 14.68 -13.49 -9.68
N ASN A 8 14.23 -14.46 -8.88
CA ASN A 8 12.97 -15.19 -9.11
C ASN A 8 11.71 -14.33 -8.89
N HIS A 9 11.86 -13.13 -8.31
CA HIS A 9 10.78 -12.18 -8.12
C HIS A 9 11.30 -10.75 -7.90
N ILE A 10 10.44 -9.77 -8.12
CA ILE A 10 10.67 -8.35 -7.82
C ILE A 10 9.54 -7.86 -6.91
N SER A 11 9.87 -7.07 -5.89
CA SER A 11 8.86 -6.44 -5.03
C SER A 11 8.97 -4.92 -5.13
N PHE A 12 7.91 -4.27 -5.60
CA PHE A 12 7.76 -2.82 -5.56
C PHE A 12 7.08 -2.42 -4.25
N VAL A 13 7.78 -1.63 -3.45
CA VAL A 13 7.24 -1.07 -2.20
C VAL A 13 6.94 0.41 -2.43
N TRP A 14 5.67 0.74 -2.54
CA TRP A 14 5.17 2.09 -2.67
C TRP A 14 5.12 2.72 -1.28
N HIS A 15 6.04 3.65 -1.06
CA HIS A 15 6.20 4.39 0.18
C HIS A 15 6.51 5.83 -0.14
N ALA A 16 5.90 6.78 0.57
CA ALA A 16 6.20 8.21 0.58
C ALA A 16 5.06 8.89 1.34
N GLY A 17 5.36 9.84 2.24
CA GLY A 17 4.34 10.59 2.99
C GLY A 17 3.13 9.72 3.37
N GLU A 18 1.96 10.08 2.83
CA GLU A 18 0.80 9.19 2.76
C GLU A 18 0.53 8.79 1.29
N PRO A 19 0.85 7.55 0.85
CA PRO A 19 0.73 7.16 -0.54
C PRO A 19 -0.71 7.15 -1.04
N LEU A 20 -1.70 6.89 -0.16
CA LEU A 20 -3.11 6.88 -0.57
C LEU A 20 -3.67 8.29 -0.87
N SER A 21 -2.86 9.35 -0.69
CA SER A 21 -3.19 10.71 -1.12
C SER A 21 -3.12 10.88 -2.65
N ILE A 22 -2.36 10.04 -3.34
CA ILE A 22 -2.29 10.02 -4.80
C ILE A 22 -3.47 9.20 -5.35
N PRO A 23 -4.17 9.65 -6.41
CA PRO A 23 -5.32 8.93 -6.93
C PRO A 23 -4.98 7.50 -7.37
N VAL A 24 -5.90 6.56 -7.11
CA VAL A 24 -5.82 5.16 -7.58
C VAL A 24 -5.44 5.03 -9.06
N SER A 25 -5.88 5.94 -9.93
CA SER A 25 -5.56 5.91 -11.37
C SER A 25 -4.07 6.00 -11.65
N PHE A 26 -3.31 6.74 -10.84
CA PHE A 26 -1.86 6.79 -10.95
C PHE A 26 -1.24 5.41 -10.74
N TYR A 27 -1.67 4.71 -9.68
CA TYR A 27 -1.15 3.37 -9.40
C TYR A 27 -1.61 2.37 -10.45
N ASP A 28 -2.85 2.48 -10.93
CA ASP A 28 -3.36 1.62 -12.00
C ASP A 28 -2.50 1.73 -13.26
N GLU A 29 -2.15 2.94 -13.66
CA GLU A 29 -1.26 3.20 -14.80
C GLU A 29 0.17 2.70 -14.53
N ALA A 30 0.73 3.00 -13.36
CA ALA A 30 2.07 2.58 -13.01
C ALA A 30 2.24 1.06 -12.99
N LEU A 31 1.27 0.33 -12.43
CA LEU A 31 1.28 -1.14 -12.39
C LEU A 31 1.12 -1.74 -13.78
N GLN A 32 0.26 -1.16 -14.63
CA GLN A 32 0.14 -1.57 -16.04
C GLN A 32 1.46 -1.41 -16.80
N ILE A 33 2.16 -0.29 -16.60
CA ILE A 33 3.47 -0.04 -17.21
C ILE A 33 4.51 -1.04 -16.70
N ILE A 34 4.54 -1.32 -15.40
CA ILE A 34 5.47 -2.29 -14.82
C ILE A 34 5.25 -3.68 -15.44
N GLU A 35 4.00 -4.15 -15.49
CA GLU A 35 3.65 -5.44 -16.09
C GLU A 35 3.97 -5.49 -17.59
N SER A 36 3.69 -4.41 -18.34
CA SER A 36 3.99 -4.37 -19.78
C SER A 36 5.48 -4.45 -20.10
N HIS A 37 6.35 -4.09 -19.15
CA HIS A 37 7.80 -4.17 -19.29
C HIS A 37 8.40 -5.47 -18.72
N ASN A 38 7.59 -6.36 -18.14
CA ASN A 38 8.01 -7.65 -17.58
C ASN A 38 8.27 -8.70 -18.68
N LYS A 39 9.28 -8.45 -19.53
CA LYS A 39 9.63 -9.30 -20.69
C LYS A 39 10.05 -10.73 -20.32
N PHE A 40 10.46 -10.94 -19.07
CA PHE A 40 10.97 -12.21 -18.57
C PHE A 40 9.96 -12.96 -17.69
N ASN A 41 8.71 -12.47 -17.59
CA ASN A 41 7.65 -13.06 -16.77
C ASN A 41 8.10 -13.32 -15.31
N ILE A 42 8.88 -12.38 -14.76
CA ILE A 42 9.34 -12.44 -13.38
C ILE A 42 8.13 -12.22 -12.47
N LYS A 43 8.07 -12.92 -11.34
CA LYS A 43 6.98 -12.72 -10.38
C LYS A 43 7.08 -11.32 -9.75
N ILE A 44 6.07 -10.48 -9.95
CA ILE A 44 6.03 -9.11 -9.40
C ILE A 44 5.09 -9.06 -8.19
N TYR A 45 5.53 -8.40 -7.12
CA TYR A 45 4.71 -8.09 -5.96
C TYR A 45 4.61 -6.59 -5.78
N HIS A 46 3.41 -6.11 -5.47
CA HIS A 46 3.18 -4.72 -5.08
C HIS A 46 2.80 -4.65 -3.61
N ARG A 47 3.47 -3.76 -2.88
CA ARG A 47 3.19 -3.45 -1.48
C ARG A 47 2.99 -1.96 -1.31
N ILE A 48 1.97 -1.54 -0.58
CA ILE A 48 1.79 -0.14 -0.17
C ILE A 48 1.93 -0.09 1.34
N GLN A 49 2.63 0.91 1.87
CA GLN A 49 2.67 1.18 3.31
C GLN A 49 1.99 2.51 3.60
N ALA A 50 0.90 2.48 4.36
CA ALA A 50 0.05 3.66 4.60
C ALA A 50 -0.23 3.88 6.09
N ASN A 51 -0.73 5.08 6.42
CA ASN A 51 -1.32 5.35 7.73
C ASN A 51 -2.74 4.78 7.86
N GLY A 52 -3.38 4.38 6.76
CA GLY A 52 -4.70 3.73 6.73
C GLY A 52 -5.91 4.67 6.78
N THR A 53 -5.71 5.97 7.02
CA THR A 53 -6.80 6.94 7.22
C THR A 53 -7.61 7.26 5.95
N LEU A 54 -7.02 7.04 4.78
CA LEU A 54 -7.64 7.33 3.47
C LEU A 54 -8.21 6.10 2.76
N ILE A 55 -8.24 4.96 3.45
CA ILE A 55 -8.78 3.73 2.89
C ILE A 55 -10.28 3.91 2.63
N SER A 56 -10.67 3.61 1.38
CA SER A 56 -12.05 3.69 0.90
C SER A 56 -12.37 2.46 0.05
N LYS A 57 -13.65 2.27 -0.32
CA LYS A 57 -14.06 1.19 -1.22
C LYS A 57 -13.24 1.18 -2.52
N LYS A 58 -12.96 2.36 -3.09
CA LYS A 58 -12.12 2.50 -4.30
C LYS A 58 -10.74 1.90 -4.12
N TRP A 59 -10.10 2.16 -2.97
CA TRP A 59 -8.82 1.57 -2.60
C TRP A 59 -8.91 0.07 -2.39
N THR A 60 -9.92 -0.42 -1.68
CA THR A 60 -10.11 -1.87 -1.48
C THR A 60 -10.28 -2.63 -2.79
N SER A 61 -11.03 -2.06 -3.76
CA SER A 61 -11.19 -2.63 -5.09
C SER A 61 -9.88 -2.64 -5.86
N PHE A 62 -9.07 -1.58 -5.76
CA PHE A 62 -7.75 -1.52 -6.36
C PHE A 62 -6.79 -2.57 -5.77
N PHE A 63 -6.72 -2.68 -4.44
CA PHE A 63 -5.86 -3.67 -3.79
C PHE A 63 -6.21 -5.10 -4.22
N LYS A 64 -7.52 -5.40 -4.31
CA LYS A 64 -8.00 -6.70 -4.80
C LYS A 64 -7.68 -6.92 -6.28
N LYS A 65 -7.91 -5.92 -7.14
CA LYS A 65 -7.62 -5.98 -8.58
C LYS A 65 -6.16 -6.37 -8.84
N TRP A 66 -5.22 -5.77 -8.10
CA TRP A 66 -3.78 -5.93 -8.34
C TRP A 66 -3.07 -6.85 -7.34
N SER A 67 -3.82 -7.50 -6.45
CA SER A 67 -3.24 -8.28 -5.34
C SER A 67 -2.17 -7.51 -4.55
N VAL A 68 -2.41 -6.21 -4.33
CA VAL A 68 -1.49 -5.34 -3.58
C VAL A 68 -1.59 -5.68 -2.10
N ASN A 69 -0.44 -5.94 -1.48
CA ASN A 69 -0.37 -6.09 -0.03
C ASN A 69 -0.31 -4.71 0.61
N ILE A 70 -1.26 -4.39 1.49
CA ILE A 70 -1.30 -3.12 2.21
C ILE A 70 -0.76 -3.33 3.63
N GLY A 71 0.28 -2.59 4.00
CA GLY A 71 0.77 -2.46 5.37
C GLY A 71 0.17 -1.20 6.00
N ILE A 72 -0.46 -1.35 7.17
CA ILE A 72 -1.08 -0.26 7.92
C ILE A 72 -0.25 0.06 9.14
N SER A 73 -0.02 1.34 9.36
CA SER A 73 0.79 1.82 10.48
C SER A 73 -0.11 2.00 11.72
N VAL A 74 -0.03 1.07 12.66
CA VAL A 74 -0.82 1.07 13.90
C VAL A 74 0.10 0.92 15.10
N ASP A 75 0.00 1.82 16.07
CA ASP A 75 0.73 1.73 17.35
C ASP A 75 -0.23 1.37 18.50
N PRO A 76 -0.54 0.07 18.72
CA PRO A 76 -1.41 -0.33 19.81
C PRO A 76 -0.71 -0.18 21.18
N PRO A 77 -1.47 0.02 22.27
CA PRO A 77 -2.92 0.25 22.36
C PRO A 77 -3.37 1.64 21.85
N GLY A 78 -4.65 1.80 21.50
CA GLY A 78 -5.16 2.98 20.78
C GLY A 78 -4.84 4.36 21.39
N PHE A 79 -4.71 4.48 22.72
CA PHE A 79 -4.29 5.74 23.34
C PHE A 79 -2.83 6.11 23.04
N ILE A 80 -1.96 5.12 22.77
CA ILE A 80 -0.59 5.34 22.29
C ILE A 80 -0.63 5.79 20.83
N HIS A 81 -1.43 5.11 19.99
CA HIS A 81 -1.66 5.52 18.60
C HIS A 81 -2.08 6.99 18.54
N ASP A 82 -3.15 7.37 19.24
CA ASP A 82 -3.70 8.72 19.18
C ASP A 82 -2.76 9.79 19.74
N LYS A 83 -1.83 9.41 20.63
CA LYS A 83 -0.81 10.33 21.16
C LYS A 83 0.26 10.69 20.13
N TYR A 84 0.63 9.76 19.25
CA TYR A 84 1.77 9.93 18.32
C TYR A 84 1.34 10.03 16.85
N ARG A 85 0.14 9.57 16.51
CA ARG A 85 -0.45 9.58 15.16
C ARG A 85 -1.72 10.42 15.19
N MET A 86 -1.50 11.71 14.98
CA MET A 86 -2.57 12.71 14.88
C MET A 86 -2.75 13.16 13.43
N ASP A 87 -3.98 13.56 13.10
CA ASP A 87 -4.25 14.28 11.87
C ASP A 87 -3.67 15.71 11.91
N ARG A 88 -3.81 16.47 10.82
CA ARG A 88 -3.30 17.86 10.75
C ARG A 88 -3.92 18.78 11.83
N PRO A 89 -5.23 18.68 12.14
CA PRO A 89 -5.83 19.37 13.29
C PRO A 89 -5.35 18.93 14.68
N GLY A 90 -4.71 17.77 14.83
CA GLY A 90 -4.26 17.23 16.12
C GLY A 90 -5.20 16.18 16.74
N ASN A 91 -6.15 15.63 15.99
CA ASN A 91 -7.03 14.56 16.46
C ASN A 91 -6.36 13.19 16.29
N GLY A 92 -6.58 12.30 17.25
CA GLY A 92 -6.15 10.90 17.16
C GLY A 92 -6.75 10.16 15.97
N THR A 93 -5.95 9.36 15.28
CA THR A 93 -6.36 8.66 14.05
C THR A 93 -6.79 7.21 14.25
N PHE A 94 -6.71 6.66 15.46
CA PHE A 94 -6.91 5.22 15.70
C PHE A 94 -8.25 4.70 15.16
N ASN A 95 -9.35 5.40 15.45
CA ASN A 95 -10.68 5.04 14.92
C ASN A 95 -10.75 5.12 13.39
N LEU A 96 -10.03 6.05 12.77
CA LEU A 96 -9.99 6.17 11.30
C LEU A 96 -9.30 4.95 10.70
N VAL A 97 -8.23 4.48 11.35
CA VAL A 97 -7.47 3.32 10.93
C VAL A 97 -8.27 2.02 11.10
N LEU A 98 -8.96 1.86 12.24
CA LEU A 98 -9.84 0.70 12.48
C LEU A 98 -10.99 0.60 11.45
N ARG A 99 -11.51 1.72 10.94
CA ARG A 99 -12.51 1.68 9.85
C ARG A 99 -11.95 1.07 8.55
N GLY A 100 -10.63 1.12 8.38
CA GLY A 100 -9.93 0.47 7.28
C GLY A 100 -9.63 -1.02 7.50
N GLU A 101 -9.78 -1.54 8.73
CA GLU A 101 -9.41 -2.93 9.09
C GLU A 101 -10.39 -4.02 8.62
N LEU A 102 -11.49 -3.66 7.94
CA LEU A 102 -12.40 -4.62 7.30
C LEU A 102 -11.89 -5.13 5.93
N ILE A 103 -10.59 -4.96 5.62
CA ILE A 103 -9.98 -5.52 4.42
C ILE A 103 -9.34 -6.87 4.77
N CYS A 104 -10.18 -7.87 4.92
CA CYS A 104 -9.87 -9.28 4.71
C CYS A 104 -11.03 -9.86 3.90
#